data_AF-A0A8S9NM41-F1
#
_entry.id   AF-A0A8S9NM41-F1
#
_cell.length_a   1.000
_cell.length_b   1.000
_cell.length_c   1.000
_cell.angle_alpha   90.00
_cell.angle_beta   90.00
_cell.angle_gamma   90.00
#
_symmetry.space_group_name_H-M   'P 1'
#
loop_
_entity.id
_entity.type
_entity.pdbx_description
1 polymer ?
#
loop_
_entity_poly.entity_id
_entity_poly.type
_entity_poly.pdbx_seq_one_letter_code
_entity_poly.pdbx_strand_id
1 'polypeptide(L)'
;MLNKIQNQRSSEEIRTRIPWIFWFIWKARNDMVFELKEISPMEILHSATLEAASKSLAYVVSAVTEENESPLVVEHRTIPSRPFCRFDASWKDTDTRYVEGSVIVNEDRNIIFGSFSSNRVLSLLHAEILTSSRLWLNGF
;
A
#
# COMPACT_ATOMS: atom_id res chain seq x y z
N MET A 1 6.25 19.46 -30.08
CA MET A 1 6.68 19.41 -28.67
C MET A 1 5.49 19.39 -27.71
N LEU A 2 4.48 20.26 -27.89
CA LEU A 2 3.26 20.35 -27.05
C LEU A 2 2.46 19.03 -26.92
N ASN A 3 2.21 18.32 -28.02
CA ASN A 3 1.48 17.04 -27.98
C ASN A 3 2.17 15.97 -27.13
N LYS A 4 3.50 16.00 -27.03
CA LYS A 4 4.26 15.01 -26.25
C LYS A 4 4.11 15.27 -24.74
N ILE A 5 4.09 16.54 -24.34
CA ILE A 5 3.89 16.98 -22.95
C ILE A 5 2.45 16.69 -22.51
N GLN A 6 1.47 16.94 -23.38
CA GLN A 6 0.06 16.71 -23.08
C GLN A 6 -0.26 15.21 -22.93
N ASN A 7 0.38 14.36 -23.74
CA ASN A 7 0.24 12.91 -23.67
C ASN A 7 0.99 12.30 -22.46
N GLN A 8 2.08 12.92 -22.02
CA GLN A 8 2.76 12.54 -20.78
C GLN A 8 1.94 12.90 -19.54
N ARG A 9 1.32 14.09 -19.53
CA ARG A 9 0.46 14.54 -18.44
C ARG A 9 -0.78 13.66 -18.28
N SER A 10 -1.43 13.29 -19.39
CA SER A 10 -2.57 12.37 -19.36
C SER A 10 -2.18 10.97 -18.88
N SER A 11 -0.98 10.49 -19.23
CA SER A 11 -0.45 9.20 -18.78
C SER A 11 -0.23 9.17 -17.26
N GLU A 12 0.37 10.22 -16.70
CA GLU A 12 0.59 10.32 -15.26
C GLU A 12 -0.73 10.43 -14.47
N GLU A 13 -1.71 11.19 -14.97
CA GLU A 13 -3.05 11.26 -14.37
C GLU A 13 -3.77 9.91 -14.35
N ILE A 14 -3.58 9.07 -15.36
CA ILE A 14 -4.14 7.71 -15.37
C ILE A 14 -3.42 6.85 -14.34
N ARG A 15 -2.09 6.92 -14.28
CA ARG A 15 -1.27 6.14 -13.33
C ARG A 15 -1.62 6.43 -11.88
N THR A 16 -1.88 7.68 -11.53
CA THR A 16 -2.27 8.07 -10.17
C THR A 16 -3.66 7.56 -9.78
N ARG A 17 -4.57 7.36 -10.74
CA ARG A 17 -5.92 6.82 -10.50
C ARG A 17 -5.96 5.30 -10.33
N ILE A 18 -5.07 4.54 -10.99
CA ILE A 18 -5.09 3.06 -10.99
C ILE A 18 -5.13 2.45 -9.58
N PRO A 19 -4.27 2.85 -8.62
CA PRO A 19 -4.30 2.28 -7.26
C PRO A 19 -5.64 2.52 -6.55
N TRP A 20 -6.24 3.70 -6.75
CA TRP A 20 -7.53 4.04 -6.17
C TRP A 20 -8.67 3.22 -6.77
N ILE A 21 -8.63 2.97 -8.09
CA ILE A 21 -9.62 2.11 -8.74
C ILE A 21 -9.57 0.70 -8.13
N PHE A 22 -8.39 0.10 -7.98
CA PHE A 22 -8.25 -1.22 -7.35
C PHE A 22 -8.76 -1.24 -5.90
N TRP A 23 -8.43 -0.20 -5.13
CA TRP A 23 -8.89 -0.05 -3.75
C TRP A 23 -10.42 0.02 -3.65
N PHE A 24 -11.07 0.82 -4.50
CA PHE A 24 -12.53 0.95 -4.49
C PHE A 24 -13.26 -0.28 -5.04
N ILE A 25 -12.68 -1.01 -5.99
CA ILE A 25 -13.20 -2.31 -6.41
C ILE A 25 -13.16 -3.31 -5.24
N TRP A 26 -12.04 -3.35 -4.52
CA TRP A 26 -11.90 -4.22 -3.35
C TRP A 26 -12.94 -3.87 -2.27
N LYS A 27 -13.13 -2.57 -1.96
CA LYS A 27 -14.16 -2.13 -1.01
C LYS A 27 -15.56 -2.52 -1.46
N ALA A 28 -15.94 -2.23 -2.71
CA ALA A 28 -17.26 -2.57 -3.23
C ALA A 28 -17.54 -4.07 -3.20
N ARG A 29 -16.53 -4.90 -3.47
CA ARG A 29 -16.64 -6.36 -3.32
C ARG A 29 -16.90 -6.75 -1.87
N ASN A 30 -16.21 -6.13 -0.92
CA ASN A 30 -16.42 -6.42 0.50
C ASN A 30 -17.81 -5.98 0.97
N ASP A 31 -18.24 -4.76 0.61
CA ASP A 31 -19.57 -4.24 0.95
C ASP A 31 -20.68 -5.14 0.39
N MET A 32 -20.49 -5.68 -0.83
CA MET A 32 -21.43 -6.64 -1.41
C MET A 32 -21.47 -7.96 -0.63
N VAL A 33 -20.33 -8.46 -0.16
CA VAL A 33 -20.26 -9.74 0.57
C VAL A 33 -20.78 -9.62 2.00
N PHE A 34 -20.49 -8.51 2.69
CA PHE A 34 -20.79 -8.35 4.11
C PHE A 34 -22.08 -7.57 4.38
N GLU A 35 -22.42 -6.61 3.52
CA GLU A 35 -23.58 -5.72 3.70
C GLU A 35 -24.67 -5.92 2.64
N LEU A 36 -24.45 -6.82 1.67
CA LEU A 36 -25.33 -7.02 0.49
C LEU A 36 -25.57 -5.74 -0.30
N LYS A 37 -24.61 -4.81 -0.22
CA LYS A 37 -24.69 -3.52 -0.90
C LYS A 37 -24.01 -3.60 -2.26
N GLU A 38 -24.79 -3.39 -3.31
CA GLU A 38 -24.27 -3.29 -4.67
C GLU A 38 -23.92 -1.83 -4.99
N ILE A 39 -22.67 -1.60 -5.39
CA ILE A 39 -22.18 -0.27 -5.79
C ILE A 39 -21.96 -0.28 -7.30
N SER A 40 -22.51 0.72 -7.98
CA SER A 40 -22.40 0.82 -9.43
C SER A 40 -20.93 0.97 -9.87
N PRO A 41 -20.50 0.33 -10.97
CA PRO A 41 -19.15 0.52 -11.51
C PRO A 41 -18.80 1.98 -11.80
N MET A 42 -19.80 2.79 -12.19
CA MET A 42 -19.61 4.21 -12.42
C MET A 42 -19.38 4.99 -11.12
N GLU A 43 -20.06 4.61 -10.04
CA GLU A 43 -19.85 5.21 -8.71
C GLU A 43 -18.47 4.86 -8.15
N ILE A 44 -18.00 3.63 -8.37
CA ILE A 44 -16.64 3.18 -8.02
C ILE A 44 -15.60 4.04 -8.74
N LEU A 45 -15.74 4.21 -10.07
CA LEU A 45 -14.81 5.02 -10.87
C LEU A 45 -14.82 6.49 -10.48
N HIS A 46 -16.01 7.05 -10.22
CA HIS A 46 -16.16 8.43 -9.78
C HIS A 46 -15.48 8.65 -8.42
N SER A 47 -15.74 7.77 -7.45
CA SER A 47 -15.15 7.84 -6.11
C SER A 47 -13.63 7.70 -6.14
N ALA A 48 -13.10 6.76 -6.94
CA ALA A 48 -11.67 6.61 -7.13
C ALA A 48 -11.02 7.85 -7.76
N THR A 49 -11.71 8.50 -8.70
CA THR A 49 -11.22 9.72 -9.36
C THR A 49 -11.19 10.91 -8.41
N LEU A 50 -12.24 11.09 -7.60
CA LEU A 50 -12.31 12.15 -6.59
C LEU A 50 -11.22 12.00 -5.54
N GLU A 51 -11.00 10.79 -5.02
CA GLU A 51 -9.95 10.53 -4.04
C GLU A 51 -8.55 10.70 -4.62
N ALA A 52 -8.32 10.25 -5.86
CA ALA A 52 -7.06 10.49 -6.54
C ALA A 52 -6.74 11.99 -6.68
N ALA A 53 -7.75 12.79 -7.03
CA ALA A 53 -7.61 14.24 -7.15
C ALA A 53 -7.39 14.90 -5.78
N SER A 54 -8.17 14.51 -4.77
CA SER A 54 -8.05 15.00 -3.39
C SER A 54 -6.65 14.77 -2.81
N LYS A 55 -6.10 13.56 -2.99
CA LYS A 55 -4.73 13.24 -2.54
C LYS A 55 -3.68 14.11 -3.22
N SER A 56 -3.84 14.36 -4.52
CA SER A 56 -2.93 15.23 -5.26
C SER A 56 -2.95 16.65 -4.72
N LEU A 57 -4.13 17.17 -4.37
CA LEU A 57 -4.28 18.52 -3.80
C LEU A 57 -3.68 18.62 -2.39
N ALA A 58 -3.88 17.60 -1.55
CA ALA A 58 -3.33 17.58 -0.19
C ALA A 58 -1.78 17.62 -0.18
N TYR A 59 -1.14 16.94 -1.13
CA TYR A 59 0.31 16.99 -1.29
C TYR A 59 0.80 18.38 -1.74
N VAL A 60 0.08 19.03 -2.67
CA VAL A 60 0.40 20.38 -3.16
C VAL A 60 0.21 21.43 -2.07
N VAL A 61 -0.88 21.36 -1.28
CA VAL A 61 -1.14 22.27 -0.16
C VAL A 61 -0.09 22.13 0.95
N SER A 62 0.40 20.91 1.18
CA SER A 62 1.50 20.67 2.13
C SER A 62 2.81 21.34 1.67
N ALA A 63 3.09 21.35 0.36
CA ALA A 63 4.27 22.02 -0.19
C ALA A 63 4.17 23.56 -0.14
N VAL A 64 3.01 24.14 -0.42
CA VAL A 64 2.80 25.61 -0.41
C VAL A 64 2.85 26.19 1.01
N THR A 65 2.48 25.40 2.02
CA THR A 65 2.53 25.82 3.43
C THR A 65 3.97 25.99 3.93
N GLU A 66 4.95 25.29 3.32
CA GLU A 66 6.37 25.37 3.68
C GLU A 66 7.10 26.57 3.03
N GLU A 67 6.51 27.22 2.03
CA GLU A 67 7.16 28.32 1.28
C GLU A 67 7.01 29.72 1.93
N ASN A 68 6.18 29.87 2.97
CA ASN A 68 5.96 31.17 3.64
C ASN A 68 6.78 31.39 4.91
N GLU A 69 7.67 30.47 5.28
CA GLU A 69 8.65 30.69 6.33
C GLU A 69 10.03 31.01 5.71
N SER A 70 10.66 32.06 6.21
CA SER A 70 11.95 32.62 5.74
C SER A 70 13.05 31.55 5.55
N PRO A 71 14.15 31.81 4.80
CA PRO A 71 15.08 30.78 4.34
C PRO A 71 15.91 30.20 5.49
N LEU A 72 15.32 29.28 6.23
CA LEU A 72 16.03 28.30 7.02
C LEU A 72 16.48 27.22 6.04
N VAL A 73 17.80 27.08 5.97
CA VAL A 73 18.57 25.94 5.43
C VAL A 73 17.65 24.83 4.92
N VAL A 74 17.69 24.60 3.61
CA VAL A 74 17.11 23.40 2.97
C VAL A 74 17.84 22.19 3.55
N GLU A 75 17.42 21.77 4.74
CA GLU A 75 17.61 20.42 5.19
C GLU A 75 16.81 19.62 4.19
N HIS A 76 17.52 18.90 3.32
CA HIS A 76 16.94 17.88 2.49
C HIS A 76 16.18 16.98 3.45
N ARG A 77 14.85 17.17 3.58
CA ARG A 77 13.98 16.29 4.35
C ARG A 77 14.05 14.96 3.65
N THR A 78 15.09 14.21 3.99
CA THR A 78 15.23 12.80 3.74
C THR A 78 13.99 12.25 4.40
N ILE A 79 12.98 11.91 3.59
CA ILE A 79 11.80 11.22 4.08
C ILE A 79 12.36 10.13 4.98
N PRO A 80 12.09 10.14 6.30
CA PRO A 80 12.65 9.12 7.19
C PRO A 80 12.27 7.79 6.56
N SER A 81 13.28 6.95 6.31
CA SER A 81 13.12 5.64 5.68
C SER A 81 12.25 4.82 6.61
N ARG A 82 10.92 4.98 6.49
CA ARG A 82 9.97 4.31 7.37
C ARG A 82 10.27 2.82 7.29
N PRO A 83 10.41 2.14 8.44
CA PRO A 83 10.72 0.73 8.42
C PRO A 83 9.56 0.03 7.72
N PHE A 84 9.88 -0.90 6.82
CA PHE A 84 8.86 -1.68 6.13
C PHE A 84 9.18 -3.16 6.25
N CYS A 85 8.12 -3.95 6.34
CA CYS A 85 8.20 -5.40 6.42
C CYS A 85 7.43 -6.00 5.25
N ARG A 86 8.03 -6.96 4.56
CA ARG A 86 7.34 -7.86 3.62
C ARG A 86 7.39 -9.26 4.19
N PHE A 87 6.27 -9.96 4.08
CA PHE A 87 6.17 -11.36 4.45
C PHE A 87 5.39 -12.09 3.37
N ASP A 88 5.74 -13.34 3.16
CA ASP A 88 5.08 -14.24 2.23
C ASP A 88 5.03 -15.63 2.85
N ALA A 89 3.94 -16.35 2.59
CA ALA A 89 3.74 -17.70 3.10
C ALA A 89 3.41 -18.63 1.94
N SER A 90 4.02 -19.82 1.94
CA SER A 90 3.74 -20.85 0.94
C SER A 90 3.69 -22.23 1.57
N TRP A 91 2.91 -23.12 0.95
CA TRP A 91 2.90 -24.54 1.28
C TRP A 91 2.55 -25.34 0.03
N LYS A 92 2.86 -26.63 0.03
CA LYS A 92 2.36 -27.58 -0.96
C LYS A 92 1.14 -28.29 -0.41
N ASP A 93 0.20 -28.69 -1.26
CA ASP A 93 -1.02 -29.35 -0.80
C ASP A 93 -0.79 -30.67 -0.07
N THR A 94 0.35 -31.31 -0.34
CA THR A 94 0.80 -32.53 0.34
C THR A 94 1.42 -32.29 1.71
N ASP A 95 1.77 -31.04 2.03
CA ASP A 95 2.53 -30.71 3.23
C ASP A 95 1.57 -30.38 4.41
N THR A 96 1.92 -30.91 5.58
CA THR A 96 1.22 -30.63 6.85
C THR A 96 1.66 -29.31 7.49
N ARG A 97 2.61 -28.62 6.85
CA ARG A 97 3.23 -27.40 7.33
C ARG A 97 3.21 -26.33 6.25
N TYR A 98 3.21 -25.07 6.68
CA TYR A 98 3.53 -23.94 5.82
C TYR A 98 4.88 -23.36 6.19
N VAL A 99 5.52 -22.75 5.21
CA VAL A 99 6.77 -22.00 5.35
C VAL A 99 6.49 -20.54 5.11
N GLU A 100 7.15 -19.70 5.87
CA GLU A 100 7.04 -18.26 5.86
C GLU A 100 8.43 -17.64 5.65
N GLY A 101 8.51 -16.61 4.83
CA GLY A 101 9.69 -15.78 4.67
C GLY A 101 9.35 -14.32 4.96
N SER A 102 10.24 -13.62 5.67
CA SER A 102 10.10 -12.20 5.97
C SER A 102 11.36 -11.41 5.62
N VAL A 103 11.16 -10.20 5.14
CA VAL A 103 12.20 -9.19 4.92
C VAL A 103 11.79 -7.92 5.64
N ILE A 104 12.59 -7.51 6.60
CA ILE A 104 12.40 -6.28 7.37
C ILE A 104 13.52 -5.34 7.01
N VAL A 105 13.17 -4.10 6.65
CA VAL A 105 14.13 -3.02 6.46
C VAL A 105 13.91 -2.01 7.57
N ASN A 106 14.92 -1.85 8.44
CA ASN A 106 14.90 -0.88 9.53
C ASN A 106 15.18 0.55 9.04
N GLU A 107 14.97 1.52 9.92
CA GLU A 107 15.25 2.94 9.64
C GLU A 107 16.72 3.17 9.27
N ASP A 108 17.63 2.42 9.87
CA ASP A 108 19.07 2.42 9.59
C ASP A 108 19.45 1.74 8.25
N ARG A 109 18.46 1.33 7.44
CA ARG A 109 18.60 0.53 6.21
C ARG A 109 19.23 -0.85 6.43
N ASN A 110 19.34 -1.29 7.67
CA ASN A 110 19.69 -2.67 7.99
C ASN A 110 18.55 -3.59 7.54
N ILE A 111 18.91 -4.67 6.83
CA ILE A 111 17.97 -5.65 6.32
C ILE A 111 18.05 -6.90 7.18
N ILE A 112 16.92 -7.30 7.76
CA ILE A 112 16.78 -8.51 8.55
C ILE A 112 15.95 -9.49 7.74
N PHE A 113 16.47 -10.70 7.57
CA PHE A 113 15.77 -11.82 6.94
C PHE A 113 15.29 -12.78 8.02
N GLY A 114 14.04 -13.20 7.89
CA GLY A 114 13.43 -14.20 8.78
C GLY A 114 12.82 -15.33 7.96
N SER A 115 12.83 -16.53 8.54
CA SER A 115 12.04 -17.64 8.02
C SER A 115 11.48 -18.46 9.17
N PHE A 116 10.29 -19.01 8.97
CA PHE A 116 9.63 -19.85 9.96
C PHE A 116 8.83 -20.97 9.28
N SER A 117 8.60 -22.06 10.01
CA SER A 117 7.67 -23.12 9.58
C SER A 117 6.69 -23.46 10.68
N SER A 118 5.40 -23.46 10.38
CA SER A 118 4.33 -23.86 11.30
C SER A 118 3.50 -25.00 10.76
N ASN A 119 2.62 -25.55 11.60
CA ASN A 119 1.55 -26.42 11.13
C ASN A 119 0.63 -25.66 10.18
N ARG A 120 0.11 -26.37 9.17
CA ARG A 120 -0.80 -25.81 8.17
C ARG A 120 -2.04 -25.24 8.84
N VAL A 121 -2.48 -24.10 8.34
CA VAL A 121 -3.67 -23.37 8.81
C VAL A 121 -4.75 -23.39 7.73
N LEU A 122 -5.93 -22.87 8.06
CA LEU A 122 -7.15 -23.04 7.25
C LEU A 122 -7.03 -22.48 5.82
N SER A 123 -6.25 -21.41 5.61
CA SER A 123 -6.05 -20.80 4.29
C SER A 123 -4.78 -19.96 4.24
N LEU A 124 -4.30 -19.64 3.03
CA LEU A 124 -3.05 -18.89 2.84
C LEU A 124 -3.15 -17.50 3.48
N LEU A 125 -4.31 -16.86 3.33
CA LEU A 125 -4.65 -15.61 4.02
C LEU A 125 -4.59 -15.75 5.55
N HIS A 126 -5.02 -16.90 6.08
CA HIS A 126 -4.93 -17.18 7.51
C HIS A 126 -3.47 -17.28 7.98
N ALA A 127 -2.58 -17.84 7.15
CA ALA A 127 -1.14 -17.89 7.45
C ALA A 127 -0.55 -16.48 7.50
N GLU A 128 -0.84 -15.63 6.50
CA GLU A 128 -0.35 -14.25 6.44
C GLU A 128 -0.80 -13.39 7.64
N ILE A 129 -2.05 -13.57 8.11
CA ILE A 129 -2.56 -12.86 9.30
C ILE A 129 -1.83 -13.33 10.58
N LEU A 130 -1.57 -14.63 10.71
CA LEU A 130 -0.83 -15.17 11.85
C LEU A 130 0.64 -14.71 11.85
N THR A 131 1.24 -14.63 10.66
CA THR A 131 2.57 -14.06 10.46
C THR A 131 2.64 -12.61 10.96
N SER A 132 1.75 -11.75 10.47
CA SER A 132 1.74 -10.33 10.84
C SER A 132 1.54 -10.10 12.35
N SER A 133 0.58 -10.80 12.96
CA SER A 133 0.34 -10.72 14.42
C SER A 133 1.54 -11.20 15.24
N ARG A 134 2.26 -12.23 14.77
CA ARG A 134 3.44 -12.74 15.46
C ARG A 134 4.63 -11.81 15.40
N LEU A 135 4.86 -11.13 14.27
CA LEU A 135 5.89 -10.09 14.17
C LEU A 135 5.60 -8.92 15.13
N TRP A 136 4.33 -8.55 15.29
CA TRP A 136 3.91 -7.53 16.27
C TRP A 136 4.14 -7.96 17.72
N LEU A 137 3.88 -9.22 18.07
CA LEU A 137 4.02 -9.72 19.45
C LEU A 137 5.47 -10.00 19.85
N ASN A 138 6.37 -10.28 18.90
CA ASN A 138 7.78 -10.57 19.17
C ASN A 138 8.67 -9.32 19.11
N GLY A 139 8.08 -8.14 18.93
CA GLY A 139 8.76 -6.86 19.03
C GLY A 139 9.53 -6.46 17.77
N PHE A 140 9.26 -5.24 17.32
CA PHE A 140 10.27 -4.36 16.75
C PHE A 140 10.93 -3.59 17.89
#